data_AF-A0A3C0JRB2-F1
#
_entry.id   AF-A0A3C0JRB2-F1
#
_cell.length_a   1.000
_cell.length_b   1.000
_cell.length_c   1.000
_cell.angle_alpha   90.00
_cell.angle_beta   90.00
_cell.angle_gamma   90.00
#
_symmetry.space_group_name_H-M   'P 1'
#
loop_
_entity.id
_entity.type
_entity.pdbx_description
1 polymer ?
#
loop_
_entity_poly.entity_id
_entity_poly.type
_entity_poly.pdbx_seq_one_letter_code
_entity_poly.pdbx_strand_id
1 'polypeptide(L)'
;MARNQVTPTSGLSTSENSETATFTVALATVPEFAVDVAITSLDVTEGLVRIPSGTSASSLTLSFAADISALTPQTVVVAGQSYDVGTEPAGTVYTVQVGSVSSSDTGYAAIDPDNVVARNLDFP
;
A
#
# COMPACT_ATOMS: atom_id res chain seq x y z
N MET A 1 3.85 -22.25 -2.77
CA MET A 1 3.90 -21.70 -1.41
C MET A 1 3.07 -20.44 -1.39
N ALA A 2 2.32 -20.21 -0.30
CA ALA A 2 1.59 -18.96 -0.10
C ALA A 2 2.56 -17.78 -0.09
N ARG A 3 2.19 -16.66 -0.73
CA ARG A 3 2.91 -15.38 -0.73
C ARG A 3 1.99 -14.26 -1.16
N ASN A 4 2.25 -13.08 -0.62
CA ASN A 4 1.66 -11.84 -1.11
C ASN A 4 2.59 -11.28 -2.19
N GLN A 5 2.03 -10.74 -3.25
CA GLN A 5 2.76 -10.06 -4.31
C GLN A 5 2.46 -8.58 -4.22
N VAL A 6 3.49 -7.78 -3.92
CA VAL A 6 3.42 -6.32 -3.87
C VAL A 6 4.21 -5.78 -5.04
N THR A 7 3.59 -4.97 -5.90
CA THR A 7 4.29 -4.43 -7.08
C THR A 7 3.74 -3.07 -7.52
N PRO A 8 4.61 -2.07 -7.77
CA PRO A 8 6.04 -2.03 -7.39
C PRO A 8 6.22 -1.79 -5.87
N THR A 9 7.37 -2.16 -5.32
CA THR A 9 7.74 -1.88 -3.90
C THR A 9 8.60 -0.63 -3.75
N SER A 10 9.03 0.00 -4.84
CA SER A 10 9.84 1.22 -4.83
C SER A 10 9.66 2.00 -6.12
N GLY A 11 10.19 3.22 -6.17
CA GLY A 11 10.07 4.11 -7.33
C GLY A 11 8.72 4.81 -7.44
N LEU A 12 7.88 4.74 -6.40
CA LEU A 12 6.66 5.51 -6.31
C LEU A 12 6.99 6.96 -5.97
N SER A 13 6.42 7.90 -6.74
CA SER A 13 6.55 9.34 -6.49
C SER A 13 5.15 9.96 -6.46
N THR A 14 4.87 10.72 -5.40
CA THR A 14 3.73 11.62 -5.28
C THR A 14 4.24 13.06 -5.27
N SER A 15 3.33 14.03 -5.22
CA SER A 15 3.70 15.42 -4.96
C SER A 15 2.59 16.14 -4.18
N GLU A 16 3.01 17.17 -3.45
CA GLU A 16 2.15 18.12 -2.75
C GLU A 16 1.17 18.88 -3.68
N ASN A 17 1.41 18.84 -5.00
CA ASN A 17 0.48 19.32 -6.03
C ASN A 17 -0.69 18.35 -6.31
N SER A 18 -0.91 17.35 -5.44
CA SER A 18 -1.93 16.29 -5.54
C SER A 18 -1.63 15.17 -6.56
N GLU A 19 -0.39 15.05 -7.05
CA GLU A 19 0.02 13.85 -7.79
C GLU A 19 0.01 12.60 -6.90
N THR A 20 -0.44 11.49 -7.46
CA THR A 20 -0.59 10.21 -6.77
C THR A 20 0.21 9.11 -7.45
N ALA A 21 0.68 8.14 -6.68
CA ALA A 21 1.28 6.91 -7.18
C ALA A 21 0.37 5.72 -6.88
N THR A 22 0.61 4.59 -7.55
CA THR A 22 -0.11 3.35 -7.26
C THR A 22 0.83 2.16 -7.14
N PHE A 23 0.42 1.21 -6.32
CA PHE A 23 0.94 -0.15 -6.31
C PHE A 23 -0.22 -1.13 -6.21
N THR A 24 0.08 -2.40 -6.41
CA THR A 24 -0.91 -3.48 -6.31
C THR A 24 -0.49 -4.52 -5.30
N VAL A 25 -1.49 -5.17 -4.69
CA VAL A 25 -1.33 -6.32 -3.81
C VAL A 25 -2.19 -7.45 -4.35
N ALA A 26 -1.61 -8.64 -4.49
CA ALA A 26 -2.32 -9.87 -4.86
C ALA A 26 -1.84 -11.04 -4.01
N LEU A 27 -2.62 -12.13 -3.94
CA LEU A 27 -2.14 -13.41 -3.45
C LEU A 27 -1.57 -14.23 -4.62
N ALA A 28 -0.51 -15.01 -4.39
CA ALA A 28 0.08 -15.83 -5.46
C ALA A 28 -0.60 -17.20 -5.64
N THR A 29 -1.38 -17.64 -4.67
CA THR A 29 -2.19 -18.88 -4.72
C THR A 29 -3.55 -18.65 -4.10
N VAL A 30 -4.57 -19.39 -4.53
CA VAL A 30 -5.90 -19.32 -3.92
C VAL A 30 -5.78 -19.75 -2.45
N PRO A 31 -6.23 -18.94 -1.47
CA PRO A 31 -6.14 -19.30 -0.06
C PRO A 31 -7.29 -20.24 0.33
N GLU A 32 -7.11 -21.01 1.41
CA GLU A 32 -8.19 -21.87 1.96
C GLU A 32 -9.23 -21.05 2.75
N PHE A 33 -8.79 -19.94 3.36
CA PHE A 33 -9.61 -19.00 4.09
C PHE A 33 -9.38 -17.57 3.61
N ALA A 34 -10.33 -16.68 3.85
CA ALA A 34 -10.16 -15.27 3.51
C ALA A 34 -8.90 -14.68 4.16
N VAL A 35 -8.26 -13.76 3.45
CA VAL A 35 -7.02 -13.10 3.87
C VAL A 35 -7.25 -11.60 3.87
N ASP A 36 -7.06 -10.98 5.02
CA ASP A 36 -7.07 -9.53 5.17
C ASP A 36 -5.64 -9.01 5.29
N VAL A 37 -5.30 -8.00 4.50
CA VAL A 37 -3.98 -7.36 4.49
C VAL A 37 -4.15 -5.90 4.84
N ALA A 38 -3.61 -5.47 5.98
CA ALA A 38 -3.58 -4.06 6.34
C ALA A 38 -2.55 -3.31 5.49
N ILE A 39 -2.86 -2.08 5.11
CA ILE A 39 -1.96 -1.16 4.40
C ILE A 39 -1.91 0.11 5.23
N THR A 40 -0.72 0.51 5.68
CA THR A 40 -0.55 1.63 6.62
C THR A 40 0.54 2.57 6.14
N SER A 41 0.24 3.87 6.01
CA SER A 41 1.30 4.86 5.85
C SER A 41 2.01 5.09 7.17
N LEU A 42 3.34 4.97 7.19
CA LEU A 42 4.15 5.24 8.38
C LEU A 42 4.49 6.73 8.55
N ASP A 43 4.21 7.54 7.52
CA ASP A 43 4.30 8.99 7.58
C ASP A 43 3.08 9.61 6.91
N VAL A 44 2.11 9.99 7.75
CA VAL A 44 0.84 10.57 7.27
C VAL A 44 0.97 12.05 6.90
N THR A 45 2.09 12.70 7.26
CA THR A 45 2.39 14.06 6.81
C THR A 45 2.89 14.10 5.39
N GLU A 46 3.45 12.98 4.90
CA GLU A 46 3.92 12.83 3.52
C GLU A 46 2.93 12.11 2.60
N GLY A 47 2.20 11.13 3.14
CA GLY A 47 1.33 10.31 2.31
C GLY A 47 0.22 9.61 3.04
N LEU A 48 -0.93 9.54 2.37
CA LEU A 48 -2.08 8.73 2.77
C LEU A 48 -2.36 7.64 1.74
N VAL A 49 -3.09 6.61 2.14
CA VAL A 49 -3.46 5.48 1.29
C VAL A 49 -4.96 5.43 1.06
N ARG A 50 -5.39 4.92 -0.10
CA ARG A 50 -6.80 4.63 -0.40
C ARG A 50 -6.94 3.61 -1.53
N ILE A 51 -8.14 3.04 -1.66
CA ILE A 51 -8.55 2.38 -2.90
C ILE A 51 -8.92 3.44 -3.97
N PRO A 52 -8.96 3.10 -5.27
CA PRO A 52 -9.20 4.07 -6.35
C PRO A 52 -10.48 4.91 -6.19
N SER A 53 -11.55 4.35 -5.63
CA SER A 53 -12.82 5.02 -5.37
C SER A 53 -13.02 5.45 -3.90
N GLY A 54 -12.01 5.28 -3.06
CA GLY A 54 -12.07 5.55 -1.62
C GLY A 54 -11.56 6.93 -1.25
N THR A 55 -11.64 7.25 0.04
CA THR A 55 -11.07 8.46 0.65
C THR A 55 -9.68 8.14 1.21
N SER A 56 -8.74 9.08 1.06
CA SER A 56 -7.41 9.00 1.68
C SER A 56 -7.49 8.85 3.19
N ALA A 57 -6.74 7.89 3.74
CA ALA A 57 -6.64 7.63 5.17
C ALA A 57 -5.21 7.17 5.54
N SER A 58 -4.90 7.15 6.82
CA SER A 58 -3.62 6.63 7.33
C SER A 58 -3.47 5.13 7.11
N SER A 59 -4.58 4.41 6.99
CA SER A 59 -4.61 2.98 6.74
C SER A 59 -5.88 2.54 6.00
N LEU A 60 -5.80 1.38 5.35
CA LEU A 60 -6.94 0.63 4.79
C LEU A 60 -6.68 -0.88 4.89
N THR A 61 -7.73 -1.68 4.73
CA THR A 61 -7.62 -3.15 4.65
C THR A 61 -8.01 -3.61 3.26
N LEU A 62 -7.17 -4.45 2.65
CA LEU A 62 -7.50 -5.20 1.44
C LEU A 62 -7.98 -6.60 1.84
N SER A 63 -9.17 -6.98 1.40
CA SER A 63 -9.76 -8.30 1.71
C SER A 63 -9.73 -9.18 0.47
N PHE A 64 -9.15 -10.37 0.58
CA PHE A 64 -9.09 -11.38 -0.46
C PHE A 64 -9.97 -12.58 -0.07
N ALA A 65 -10.94 -12.91 -0.91
CA ALA A 65 -11.84 -14.04 -0.67
C ALA A 65 -11.12 -15.38 -0.84
N ALA A 66 -11.68 -16.46 -0.27
CA ALA A 66 -11.17 -17.83 -0.44
C ALA A 66 -11.53 -18.44 -1.81
N ASP A 67 -11.23 -17.71 -2.88
CA ASP A 67 -11.51 -18.13 -4.26
C ASP A 67 -10.51 -17.52 -5.27
N ILE A 68 -10.70 -17.82 -6.55
CA ILE A 68 -9.78 -17.40 -7.63
C ILE A 68 -9.63 -15.89 -7.77
N SER A 69 -10.60 -15.09 -7.27
CA SER A 69 -10.49 -13.64 -7.28
C SER A 69 -9.34 -13.13 -6.41
N ALA A 70 -8.87 -13.91 -5.44
CA ALA A 70 -7.71 -13.57 -4.61
C ALA A 70 -6.40 -13.37 -5.41
N LEU A 71 -6.33 -13.95 -6.60
CA LEU A 71 -5.20 -13.81 -7.52
C LEU A 71 -5.26 -12.51 -8.33
N THR A 72 -6.41 -11.83 -8.34
CA THR A 72 -6.59 -10.56 -9.03
C THR A 72 -5.97 -9.44 -8.20
N PRO A 73 -5.02 -8.67 -8.74
CA PRO A 73 -4.39 -7.59 -7.98
C PRO A 73 -5.38 -6.50 -7.58
N GLN A 74 -5.40 -6.15 -6.30
CA GLN A 74 -6.09 -4.97 -5.79
C GLN A 74 -5.16 -3.77 -5.83
N THR A 75 -5.67 -2.63 -6.30
CA THR A 75 -4.89 -1.39 -6.42
C THR A 75 -4.96 -0.58 -5.14
N VAL A 76 -3.81 -0.11 -4.67
CA VAL A 76 -3.67 0.92 -3.66
C VAL A 76 -3.17 2.20 -4.34
N VAL A 77 -3.84 3.30 -4.04
CA VAL A 77 -3.40 4.65 -4.38
C VAL A 77 -2.69 5.25 -3.19
N VAL A 78 -1.49 5.75 -3.42
CA VAL A 78 -0.71 6.56 -2.49
C VAL A 78 -0.91 8.02 -2.88
N ALA A 79 -1.45 8.80 -1.97
CA ALA A 79 -1.77 10.21 -2.19
C ALA A 79 -0.80 11.09 -1.38
N GLY A 80 -0.03 11.92 -2.07
CA GLY A 80 0.85 12.90 -1.43
C GLY A 80 0.05 13.85 -0.55
N GLN A 81 0.65 14.31 0.55
CA GLN A 81 0.07 15.32 1.43
C GLN A 81 0.92 16.59 1.34
N SER A 82 0.25 17.73 1.34
CA SER A 82 0.87 19.05 1.42
C SER A 82 0.84 19.51 2.88
N TYR A 83 1.77 18.98 3.68
CA TYR A 83 1.92 19.39 5.07
C TYR A 83 3.20 20.20 5.31
N ASP A 84 4.16 20.18 4.40
CA ASP A 84 5.40 20.93 4.55
C ASP A 84 5.35 22.28 3.81
N VAL A 85 6.16 23.22 4.30
CA VAL A 85 6.67 24.39 3.59
C VAL A 85 8.08 24.08 3.04
N GLY A 86 8.31 22.81 2.75
CA GLY A 86 9.57 22.27 2.25
C GLY A 86 9.87 22.91 0.90
N THR A 87 11.11 23.35 0.72
CA THR A 87 11.58 23.87 -0.58
C THR A 87 12.56 22.89 -1.22
N GLU A 88 12.68 21.66 -0.69
CA GLU A 88 13.65 20.67 -1.13
C GLU A 88 13.13 19.92 -2.36
N PRO A 89 13.69 20.16 -3.56
CA PRO A 89 13.20 19.51 -4.77
C PRO A 89 13.36 17.98 -4.75
N ALA A 90 14.16 17.46 -3.82
CA ALA A 90 14.38 16.04 -3.63
C ALA A 90 13.17 15.32 -3.03
N GLY A 91 12.31 16.01 -2.27
CA GLY A 91 11.16 15.44 -1.59
C GLY A 91 11.50 14.53 -0.40
N THR A 92 10.50 14.19 0.39
CA THR A 92 10.62 13.29 1.54
C THR A 92 10.29 11.83 1.18
N VAL A 93 11.18 10.90 1.56
CA VAL A 93 10.99 9.45 1.38
C VAL A 93 10.32 8.87 2.61
N TYR A 94 9.29 8.06 2.41
CA TYR A 94 8.55 7.39 3.47
C TYR A 94 8.13 5.98 3.07
N THR A 95 7.69 5.22 4.07
CA THR A 95 7.30 3.82 3.92
C THR A 95 5.80 3.67 4.07
N VAL A 96 5.19 2.93 3.15
CA VAL A 96 3.86 2.33 3.30
C VAL A 96 4.06 0.88 3.68
N GLN A 97 3.66 0.53 4.91
CA GLN A 97 3.69 -0.82 5.41
C GLN A 97 2.58 -1.66 4.75
N VAL A 98 2.94 -2.86 4.29
CA VAL A 98 2.00 -3.86 3.77
C VAL A 98 1.97 -5.02 4.74
N GLY A 99 0.87 -5.15 5.48
CA GLY A 99 0.74 -5.99 6.66
C GLY A 99 0.30 -5.15 7.87
N SER A 100 -0.15 -5.77 8.97
CA SER A 100 -0.24 -7.21 9.26
C SER A 100 -1.22 -7.98 8.37
N VAL A 101 -0.95 -9.28 8.18
CA VAL A 101 -1.84 -10.22 7.50
C VAL A 101 -2.67 -10.99 8.54
N SER A 102 -3.99 -11.03 8.36
CA SER A 102 -4.93 -11.79 9.19
C SER A 102 -5.64 -12.84 8.36
N SER A 103 -5.52 -14.11 8.75
CA SER A 103 -6.22 -15.23 8.12
C SER A 103 -6.23 -16.47 9.02
N SER A 104 -7.21 -17.34 8.82
CA SER A 104 -7.19 -18.72 9.35
C SER A 104 -6.35 -19.66 8.48
N ASP A 105 -5.99 -19.25 7.26
CA ASP A 105 -5.02 -19.95 6.44
C ASP A 105 -3.62 -19.68 7.01
N THR A 106 -3.08 -20.67 7.74
CA THR A 106 -1.78 -20.54 8.41
C THR A 106 -0.61 -20.25 7.46
N GLY A 107 -0.75 -20.63 6.18
CA GLY A 107 0.24 -20.33 5.16
C GLY A 107 0.30 -18.84 4.87
N TYR A 108 -0.85 -18.16 4.81
CA TYR A 108 -0.94 -16.71 4.62
C TYR A 108 -0.76 -15.92 5.91
N ALA A 109 -1.23 -16.42 7.04
CA ALA A 109 -1.10 -15.74 8.34
C ALA A 109 0.36 -15.58 8.80
N ALA A 110 1.27 -16.44 8.33
CA ALA A 110 2.70 -16.39 8.67
C ALA A 110 3.52 -15.46 7.76
N ILE A 111 2.89 -14.79 6.79
CA ILE A 111 3.60 -14.01 5.77
C ILE A 111 3.80 -12.58 6.25
N ASP A 112 5.02 -12.09 6.05
CA ASP A 112 5.39 -10.68 6.14
C ASP A 112 5.61 -10.13 4.72
N PRO A 113 4.65 -9.38 4.15
CA PRO A 113 4.78 -8.83 2.80
C PRO A 113 5.87 -7.76 2.71
N ASP A 114 6.42 -7.56 1.51
CA ASP A 114 7.34 -6.45 1.26
C ASP A 114 6.63 -5.10 1.43
N ASN A 115 7.24 -4.20 2.19
CA ASN A 115 6.79 -2.82 2.31
C ASN A 115 7.04 -2.05 1.01
N VAL A 116 6.30 -0.95 0.84
CA VAL A 116 6.43 -0.05 -0.31
C VAL A 116 7.15 1.22 0.13
N VAL A 117 8.15 1.62 -0.64
CA VAL A 117 8.85 2.91 -0.47
C VAL A 117 8.30 3.91 -1.47
N ALA A 118 7.85 5.04 -0.97
CA ALA A 118 7.33 6.16 -1.75
C ALA A 118 8.10 7.44 -1.42
N ARG A 119 8.00 8.41 -2.31
CA ARG A 119 8.59 9.73 -2.15
C ARG A 119 7.57 10.80 -2.49
N ASN A 120 7.33 11.72 -1.57
CA ASN A 120 6.48 12.89 -1.82
C ASN A 120 7.39 14.05 -2.23
N LEU A 121 7.20 14.59 -3.43
CA LEU A 121 7.99 15.72 -3.93
C LEU A 121 7.40 17.03 -3.40
N ASP A 122 8.24 17.77 -2.68
CA ASP A 122 7.93 19.10 -2.17
C ASP A 122 7.61 20.06 -3.31
N PHE A 123 6.73 21.01 -3.00
CA PHE A 123 6.43 22.12 -3.89
C PHE A 123 6.57 23.46 -3.14
N PRO A 124 7.22 24.48 -3.75
CA PRO A 124 7.41 25.79 -3.13
C PRO A 124 6.13 26.62 -2.94
#